data_AF-A0A7J3SAU3-F1
#
_entry.id   AF-A0A7J3SAU3-F1
#
_cell.length_a   1.000
_cell.length_b   1.000
_cell.length_c   1.000
_cell.angle_alpha   90.00
_cell.angle_beta   90.00
_cell.angle_gamma   90.00
#
_symmetry.space_group_name_H-M   'P 1'
#
loop_
_entity.id
_entity.type
_entity.pdbx_description
1 polymer ?
#
loop_
_entity_poly.entity_id
_entity_poly.type
_entity_poly.pdbx_seq_one_letter_code
_entity_poly.pdbx_strand_id
1 'polypeptide(L)'
;MSGKVKLTITVDGDVLINAKNVARERGIPLSRVIENFLRFFSEPEFYCFKCGEKFKARDADVCAKCGWMVCPHCGACRCGLSEETAVAVFHMRRIYEDLLGGRIK
;
A
#
# COMPACT_ATOMS: atom_id res chain seq x y z
N MET A 1 8.00 -20.15 17.98
CA MET A 1 8.54 -18.77 17.91
C MET A 1 9.29 -18.63 16.59
N SER A 2 8.79 -17.87 15.62
CA SER A 2 9.57 -17.59 14.41
C SER A 2 10.40 -16.33 14.63
N GLY A 3 11.73 -16.47 14.75
CA GLY A 3 12.67 -15.35 14.80
C GLY A 3 12.81 -14.66 13.43
N LYS A 4 13.48 -13.50 13.39
CA LYS A 4 13.81 -12.85 12.11
C LYS A 4 14.75 -13.73 11.30
N VAL A 5 14.46 -13.88 10.01
CA VAL A 5 15.28 -14.61 9.04
C VAL A 5 16.00 -13.64 8.10
N LYS A 6 17.13 -14.06 7.53
CA LYS A 6 17.84 -13.26 6.52
C LYS A 6 17.14 -13.39 5.17
N LEU A 7 16.97 -12.26 4.49
CA LEU A 7 16.51 -12.18 3.11
C LEU A 7 17.67 -11.72 2.24
N THR A 8 18.02 -12.52 1.23
CA THR A 8 19.02 -12.16 0.21
C THR A 8 18.30 -11.99 -1.11
N ILE A 9 18.37 -10.77 -1.68
CA ILE A 9 17.74 -10.41 -2.95
C ILE A 9 18.73 -9.59 -3.79
N THR A 10 18.59 -9.70 -5.10
CA THR A 10 19.33 -8.87 -6.05
C THR A 10 18.55 -7.58 -6.30
N VAL A 11 19.23 -6.44 -6.14
CA VAL A 11 18.71 -5.11 -6.45
C VAL A 11 19.80 -4.30 -7.13
N ASP A 12 19.41 -3.25 -7.85
CA ASP A 12 20.35 -2.28 -8.39
C ASP A 12 21.21 -1.64 -7.27
N GLY A 13 22.50 -1.46 -7.57
CA GLY A 13 23.49 -0.98 -6.59
C GLY A 13 23.22 0.44 -6.12
N ASP A 14 22.85 1.33 -7.04
CA ASP A 14 22.57 2.74 -6.75
C ASP A 14 21.26 2.87 -5.98
N VAL A 15 20.26 2.06 -6.32
CA VAL A 15 19.02 1.95 -5.54
C VAL A 15 19.30 1.56 -4.08
N LEU A 16 20.17 0.56 -3.85
CA LEU A 16 20.51 0.12 -2.50
C LEU A 16 21.26 1.20 -1.71
N ILE A 17 22.21 1.90 -2.34
CA ILE A 17 22.98 2.98 -1.71
C ILE A 17 22.05 4.12 -1.29
N ASN A 18 21.20 4.58 -2.21
CA ASN A 18 20.25 5.65 -1.95
C ASN A 18 19.25 5.27 -0.85
N ALA A 19 18.69 4.05 -0.89
CA ALA A 19 17.78 3.57 0.14
C ALA A 19 18.45 3.50 1.53
N LYS A 20 19.73 3.09 1.61
CA LYS A 20 20.48 3.07 2.87
C LYS A 20 20.73 4.48 3.42
N ASN A 21 21.04 5.45 2.57
CA ASN A 21 21.25 6.84 2.99
C ASN A 21 19.96 7.44 3.56
N VAL A 22 18.84 7.30 2.84
CA VAL A 22 17.52 7.75 3.30
C VAL A 22 17.11 7.07 4.61
N ALA A 23 17.35 5.77 4.76
CA ALA A 23 17.06 5.04 5.99
C ALA A 23 17.87 5.58 7.18
N ARG A 24 19.15 5.91 6.95
CA ARG A 24 20.04 6.50 7.96
C ARG A 24 19.57 7.90 8.37
N GLU A 25 19.25 8.76 7.42
CA GLU A 25 18.72 10.11 7.68
C GLU A 25 17.43 10.08 8.48
N ARG A 26 16.56 9.10 8.21
CA ARG A 26 15.29 8.88 8.93
C ARG A 26 15.46 8.14 10.26
N GLY A 27 16.67 7.71 10.62
CA GLY A 27 16.93 6.96 11.85
C GLY A 27 16.23 5.60 11.92
N ILE A 28 15.96 4.96 10.77
CA ILE A 28 15.29 3.66 10.71
C ILE A 28 16.16 2.60 10.03
N PRO A 29 16.14 1.34 10.47
CA PRO A 29 16.87 0.28 9.78
C PRO A 29 16.16 -0.06 8.46
N LEU A 30 16.94 -0.23 7.39
CA LEU A 30 16.40 -0.60 6.07
C LEU A 30 15.58 -1.89 6.12
N SER A 31 15.96 -2.84 6.98
CA SER A 31 15.20 -4.09 7.19
C SER A 31 13.77 -3.85 7.68
N ARG A 32 13.50 -2.78 8.46
CA ARG A 32 12.13 -2.42 8.86
C ARG A 32 11.30 -1.92 7.69
N VAL A 33 11.90 -1.16 6.77
CA VAL A 33 11.24 -0.69 5.55
C VAL A 33 10.89 -1.88 4.66
N ILE A 34 11.85 -2.77 4.41
CA ILE A 34 11.63 -3.98 3.60
C ILE A 34 10.60 -4.91 4.26
N GLU A 35 10.66 -5.12 5.58
CA GLU A 35 9.69 -5.93 6.31
C GLU A 35 8.27 -5.35 6.21
N ASN A 36 8.12 -4.03 6.32
CA ASN A 36 6.83 -3.36 6.13
C ASN A 36 6.32 -3.50 4.69
N PHE A 37 7.21 -3.37 3.70
CA PHE A 37 6.86 -3.55 2.30
C PHE A 37 6.38 -4.97 2.04
N LEU A 38 7.11 -5.99 2.49
CA LEU A 38 6.73 -7.40 2.32
C LEU A 38 5.42 -7.74 3.02
N ARG A 39 5.16 -7.15 4.20
CA ARG A 39 3.89 -7.27 4.90
C ARG A 39 2.75 -6.69 4.07
N PHE A 40 2.91 -5.47 3.55
CA PHE A 40 1.90 -4.85 2.70
C PHE A 40 1.73 -5.58 1.36
N PHE A 41 2.81 -6.07 0.77
CA PHE A 41 2.77 -6.85 -0.48
C PHE A 41 2.01 -8.17 -0.30
N SER A 42 2.16 -8.84 0.85
CA SER A 42 1.46 -10.11 1.14
C SER A 42 0.03 -9.92 1.65
N GLU A 43 -0.23 -8.85 2.39
CA GLU A 43 -1.53 -8.52 2.93
C GLU A 43 -1.75 -7.00 2.90
N PRO A 44 -2.25 -6.46 1.77
CA PRO A 44 -2.39 -5.02 1.61
C PRO A 44 -3.44 -4.44 2.56
N GLU A 45 -3.09 -3.36 3.25
CA GLU A 45 -3.96 -2.65 4.19
C GLU A 45 -4.15 -1.19 3.76
N PHE A 46 -5.40 -0.73 3.71
CA PHE A 46 -5.77 0.60 3.26
C PHE A 46 -6.51 1.36 4.34
N TYR A 47 -6.36 2.68 4.32
CA TYR A 47 -7.23 3.58 5.05
C TYR A 47 -8.39 3.99 4.15
N CYS A 48 -9.61 3.93 4.67
CA CYS A 48 -10.77 4.46 3.97
C CYS A 48 -10.65 5.98 3.86
N PHE A 49 -10.71 6.51 2.63
CA PHE A 49 -10.67 7.96 2.39
C PHE A 49 -11.87 8.73 2.99
N LYS A 50 -12.94 8.02 3.40
CA LYS A 50 -14.14 8.64 3.99
C LYS A 50 -14.14 8.57 5.52
N CYS A 51 -14.03 7.37 6.10
CA CYS A 51 -14.12 7.22 7.57
C CYS A 51 -12.75 7.13 8.27
N GLY A 52 -11.64 7.04 7.53
CA GLY A 52 -10.31 6.93 8.11
C GLY A 52 -9.97 5.57 8.71
N GLU A 53 -10.91 4.61 8.74
CA GLU A 53 -10.66 3.28 9.27
C GLU A 53 -9.73 2.46 8.38
N LYS A 54 -8.91 1.62 9.02
CA LYS A 54 -8.00 0.71 8.33
C LYS A 54 -8.71 -0.62 8.04
N PHE A 55 -8.48 -1.19 6.86
CA PHE A 55 -8.99 -2.50 6.49
C PHE A 55 -8.04 -3.21 5.51
N LYS A 56 -8.11 -4.54 5.47
CA LYS A 56 -7.33 -5.36 4.53
C LYS A 56 -8.07 -5.45 3.20
N ALA A 57 -7.34 -5.53 2.09
CA ALA A 57 -7.94 -5.72 0.77
C ALA A 57 -8.88 -6.93 0.71
N ARG A 58 -8.45 -8.06 1.29
CA ARG A 58 -9.24 -9.31 1.30
C ARG A 58 -10.56 -9.22 2.07
N ASP A 59 -10.71 -8.25 2.96
CA ASP A 59 -11.90 -8.06 3.79
C ASP A 59 -12.91 -7.12 3.10
N ALA A 60 -12.60 -6.62 1.90
CA ALA A 60 -13.41 -5.65 1.17
C ALA A 60 -13.93 -6.25 -0.14
N ASP A 61 -15.23 -6.08 -0.39
CA ASP A 61 -15.82 -6.38 -1.69
C ASP A 61 -15.39 -5.34 -2.74
N VAL A 62 -15.37 -5.75 -4.01
CA VAL A 62 -15.14 -4.83 -5.11
C VAL A 62 -16.48 -4.34 -5.66
N CYS A 63 -16.67 -3.02 -5.69
CA CYS A 63 -17.87 -2.42 -6.25
C CYS A 63 -17.96 -2.70 -7.76
N ALA A 64 -19.03 -3.39 -8.19
CA ALA A 64 -19.25 -3.71 -9.61
C ALA A 64 -19.39 -2.48 -10.52
N LYS A 65 -19.83 -1.32 -9.98
CA LYS A 65 -20.04 -0.09 -10.76
C LYS A 65 -18.76 0.68 -11.04
N CYS A 66 -17.83 0.73 -10.09
CA CYS A 66 -16.63 1.58 -10.20
C CYS A 66 -15.30 0.82 -10.08
N GLY A 67 -15.32 -0.47 -9.72
CA GLY A 67 -14.11 -1.28 -9.57
C GLY A 67 -13.26 -0.95 -8.34
N TRP A 68 -13.80 -0.18 -7.38
CA TRP A 68 -13.11 0.16 -6.14
C TRP A 68 -13.50 -0.78 -5.00
N MET A 69 -12.56 -1.02 -4.08
CA MET A 69 -12.85 -1.67 -2.81
C MET A 69 -13.90 -0.86 -2.05
N VAL A 70 -14.92 -1.56 -1.57
CA VAL A 70 -15.96 -1.04 -0.69
C VAL A 70 -15.43 -1.13 0.73
N CYS A 71 -15.41 -0.01 1.44
CA CYS A 71 -14.98 -0.01 2.84
C CYS A 71 -15.91 -0.91 3.67
N PRO A 72 -15.38 -1.93 4.38
CA PRO A 72 -16.21 -2.83 5.17
C PRO A 72 -16.83 -2.15 6.41
N HIS A 73 -16.27 -1.01 6.83
CA HIS A 73 -16.74 -0.27 8.01
C HIS A 73 -17.86 0.74 7.72
N CYS A 74 -17.86 1.38 6.55
CA CYS A 74 -18.84 2.43 6.22
C CYS A 74 -19.52 2.28 4.85
N GLY A 75 -19.20 1.24 4.08
CA GLY A 75 -19.77 0.98 2.75
C GLY A 75 -19.35 1.95 1.65
N ALA A 76 -18.44 2.89 1.94
CA ALA A 76 -18.00 3.88 0.96
C ALA A 76 -17.09 3.27 -0.11
N CYS A 77 -17.30 3.70 -1.35
CA CYS A 77 -16.41 3.46 -2.49
C CYS A 77 -16.38 4.71 -3.38
N ARG A 78 -15.70 4.67 -4.53
CA ARG A 78 -15.59 5.81 -5.47
C ARG A 78 -16.94 6.42 -5.84
N CYS A 79 -18.02 5.64 -5.90
CA CYS A 79 -19.33 6.13 -6.32
C CYS A 79 -19.90 7.26 -5.45
N GLY A 80 -19.44 7.42 -4.21
CA GLY A 80 -19.88 8.49 -3.30
C GLY A 80 -19.03 9.75 -3.34
N LEU A 81 -18.06 9.84 -4.25
CA LEU A 81 -17.15 10.99 -4.37
C LEU A 81 -17.58 11.92 -5.51
N SER A 82 -17.27 13.22 -5.39
CA SER A 82 -17.26 14.12 -6.54
C SER A 82 -16.20 13.67 -7.54
N GLU A 83 -16.31 14.07 -8.80
CA GLU A 83 -15.33 13.67 -9.82
C GLU A 83 -13.92 14.17 -9.48
N GLU A 84 -13.77 15.42 -9.02
CA GLU A 84 -12.47 15.97 -8.61
C GLU A 84 -11.83 15.13 -7.49
N THR A 85 -12.60 14.78 -6.45
CA THR A 85 -12.10 13.93 -5.36
C THR A 85 -11.79 12.52 -5.86
N ALA A 86 -12.63 11.95 -6.72
CA ALA A 86 -12.41 10.63 -7.29
C ALA A 86 -11.09 10.55 -8.09
N VAL A 87 -10.77 11.59 -8.85
CA VAL A 87 -9.50 11.72 -9.58
C VAL A 87 -8.32 11.80 -8.62
N ALA A 88 -8.40 12.62 -7.57
CA ALA A 88 -7.34 12.74 -6.58
C ALA A 88 -7.05 11.40 -5.88
N VAL A 89 -8.08 10.71 -5.39
CA VAL A 89 -7.92 9.41 -4.71
C VAL A 89 -7.40 8.35 -5.68
N PHE A 90 -7.82 8.37 -6.96
CA PHE A 90 -7.29 7.47 -7.98
C PHE A 90 -5.78 7.65 -8.19
N HIS A 91 -5.29 8.88 -8.31
CA HIS A 91 -3.86 9.13 -8.45
C HIS A 91 -3.06 8.70 -7.22
N MET A 92 -3.62 8.90 -6.02
CA MET A 92 -3.01 8.39 -4.78
C MET A 92 -2.91 6.87 -4.77
N ARG A 93 -3.96 6.16 -5.22
CA ARG A 93 -3.94 4.69 -5.36
C ARG A 93 -2.89 4.23 -6.38
N ARG A 94 -2.75 4.94 -7.49
CA ARG A 94 -1.84 4.56 -8.59
C ARG A 94 -0.38 4.49 -8.15
N ILE A 95 0.06 5.35 -7.22
CA ILE A 95 1.41 5.28 -6.65
C ILE A 95 1.69 3.91 -6.01
N TYR A 96 0.70 3.33 -5.34
CA TYR A 96 0.84 1.99 -4.76
C TYR A 96 0.83 0.89 -5.81
N GLU A 97 0.02 1.04 -6.88
CA GLU A 97 0.00 0.08 -7.98
C GLU A 97 1.34 0.06 -8.74
N ASP A 98 1.92 1.23 -8.97
CA ASP A 98 3.26 1.37 -9.58
C ASP A 98 4.34 0.78 -8.68
N LEU A 99 4.24 0.97 -7.35
CA LEU A 99 5.16 0.39 -6.37
C LEU A 99 5.08 -1.15 -6.30
N LEU A 100 3.88 -1.71 -6.47
CA LEU A 100 3.62 -3.15 -6.37
C LEU A 100 3.74 -3.88 -7.71
N GLY A 101 3.91 -3.17 -8.82
CA GLY A 101 4.02 -3.75 -10.16
C GLY A 101 2.70 -4.30 -10.72
N GLY A 102 1.54 -3.76 -10.27
CA GLY A 102 0.24 -4.21 -10.77
C GLY A 102 -0.97 -3.72 -9.97
N ARG A 103 -2.17 -4.07 -10.46
CA ARG A 103 -3.44 -3.78 -9.77
C ARG A 103 -3.51 -4.50 -8.44
N ILE A 104 -3.76 -3.74 -7.39
CA ILE A 104 -4.11 -4.26 -6.08
C ILE A 104 -5.51 -4.90 -6.18
N LYS A 105 -5.59 -6.19 -5.85
CA LYS A 105 -6.83 -6.96 -5.76
C LYS A 105 -7.11 -7.30 -4.31
#